data_AF-A0A351PSY1-F1
#
_entry.id   AF-A0A351PSY1-F1
#
_cell.length_a   1.000
_cell.length_b   1.000
_cell.length_c   1.000
_cell.angle_alpha   90.00
_cell.angle_beta   90.00
_cell.angle_gamma   90.00
#
_symmetry.space_group_name_H-M   'P 1'
#
loop_
_entity.id
_entity.type
_entity.pdbx_description
1 polymer ?
#
loop_
_entity_poly.entity_id
_entity_poly.type
_entity_poly.pdbx_seq_one_letter_code
_entity_poly.pdbx_strand_id
1 'polypeptide(L)'
;MNLLDRMYDLDREELAYECALVSFVGLKNIAKNATRTFFGKALGLSNSLLKMVGSEPLPASDYADVGREVNLLMTEYLAKEKEELAEILRQKIVERLKNASESNKLETDDAISSAMIDEASLLYKINDDIMPFEAIDEISEHFQKDYLTIIYKQLLSEGEKEAVLTDKKMFDAIVSLSYEQKTALKYALNVPDFSGASISRGLRNKGGYRMLVRITSYIGYDIFDNTRILTQFVYSDIWGAIRPERSLMAYLIWRLMDRGREKLRIKDDTLPSFCADKERVRALEREEKSRDIKLAYEKASSESLRLKKSAREKSLMLAELRKKLEVLGKKRIEYKEKYEGYMKSLEEAKKESEIANHTLDSYVASVNDLDKTSSEYKKKVSDARAASKRQSDLERSIENLSSDIRKFFAQYSDCESKVTRLESELAELKVQQENFATREKRCKEEYDRDLELSSFDLKTKWYMTFDDITWGDAVIKDVASGFVLSEILNIERALKELSMAESIEDYGHAKKGKDDGYMHMTIKLSAQNKAHIAYRAADEPSKKLFVATIKNGY
;
A
#
# COMPACT_ATOMS: atom_id res chain seq x y z
N MET A 1 -13.01 20.58 -8.53
CA MET A 1 -11.68 21.02 -8.96
C MET A 1 -11.83 21.51 -10.39
N ASN A 2 -12.08 22.80 -10.54
CA ASN A 2 -12.22 23.38 -11.85
C ASN A 2 -10.94 24.15 -12.19
N LEU A 3 -10.03 23.51 -12.92
CA LEU A 3 -8.85 24.19 -13.46
C LEU A 3 -9.26 25.22 -14.52
N LEU A 4 -10.36 24.98 -15.22
CA LEU A 4 -10.83 25.84 -16.32
C LEU A 4 -11.35 27.19 -15.80
N ASP A 5 -11.82 27.29 -14.55
CA ASP A 5 -12.18 28.59 -13.96
C ASP A 5 -10.99 29.57 -13.96
N ARG A 6 -9.76 29.06 -13.83
CA ARG A 6 -8.54 29.88 -13.88
C ARG A 6 -8.26 30.47 -15.26
N MET A 7 -8.95 30.02 -16.31
CA MET A 7 -8.89 30.67 -17.62
C MET A 7 -9.41 32.11 -17.56
N TYR A 8 -10.36 32.39 -16.66
CA TYR A 8 -10.89 33.74 -16.49
C TYR A 8 -9.93 34.69 -15.76
N ASP A 9 -8.85 34.18 -15.16
CA ASP A 9 -7.77 35.00 -14.59
C ASP A 9 -6.84 35.57 -15.67
N LEU A 10 -6.76 34.92 -16.84
CA LEU A 10 -5.97 35.38 -17.98
C LEU A 10 -6.59 36.63 -18.62
N ASP A 11 -5.75 37.54 -19.10
CA ASP A 11 -6.24 38.68 -19.88
C ASP A 11 -6.65 38.27 -21.31
N ARG A 12 -7.24 39.20 -22.06
CA ARG A 12 -7.74 38.92 -23.42
C ARG A 12 -6.61 38.54 -24.38
N GLU A 13 -5.45 39.18 -24.26
CA GLU A 13 -4.31 38.91 -25.15
C GLU A 13 -3.70 37.54 -24.84
N GLU A 14 -3.60 37.20 -23.56
CA GLU A 14 -3.17 35.88 -23.10
C GLU A 14 -4.12 34.79 -23.59
N LEU A 15 -5.44 34.94 -23.43
CA LEU A 15 -6.42 33.96 -23.91
C LEU A 15 -6.38 33.80 -25.44
N ALA A 16 -6.23 34.89 -26.18
CA ALA A 16 -6.10 34.84 -27.64
C ALA A 16 -4.82 34.09 -28.06
N TYR A 17 -3.71 34.31 -27.34
CA TYR A 17 -2.47 33.59 -27.55
C TYR A 17 -2.63 32.08 -27.27
N GLU A 18 -3.24 31.70 -26.14
CA GLU A 18 -3.48 30.28 -25.82
C GLU A 18 -4.40 29.61 -26.85
N CYS A 19 -5.45 30.30 -27.31
CA CYS A 19 -6.32 29.82 -28.39
C CYS A 19 -5.55 29.56 -29.68
N ALA A 20 -4.68 30.49 -30.09
CA ALA A 20 -3.84 30.36 -31.27
C ALA A 20 -2.88 29.17 -31.16
N LEU A 21 -2.27 29.02 -29.99
CA LEU A 21 -1.26 28.02 -29.70
C LEU A 21 -1.84 26.59 -29.67
N VAL A 22 -2.95 26.37 -28.97
CA VAL A 22 -3.66 25.08 -28.93
C VAL A 22 -4.19 24.70 -30.32
N SER A 23 -4.60 25.70 -31.11
CA SER A 23 -5.04 25.49 -32.49
C SER A 23 -3.90 25.02 -33.38
N PHE A 24 -2.75 25.69 -33.28
CA PHE A 24 -1.55 25.33 -34.01
C PHE A 24 -1.07 23.90 -33.66
N VAL A 25 -0.96 23.58 -32.36
CA VAL A 25 -0.38 22.31 -31.90
C VAL A 25 -1.12 21.07 -32.40
N GLY A 26 -2.45 21.09 -32.48
CA GLY A 26 -3.19 19.93 -32.99
C GLY A 26 -3.79 20.10 -34.38
N LEU A 27 -3.12 20.89 -35.22
CA LEU A 27 -3.12 20.59 -36.64
C LEU A 27 -2.52 19.17 -36.81
N LYS A 28 -3.39 18.16 -36.82
CA LYS A 28 -3.17 16.83 -37.45
C LYS A 28 -2.63 16.95 -38.89
N ASN A 29 -2.60 18.16 -39.45
CA ASN A 29 -2.01 18.53 -40.73
C ASN A 29 -0.55 18.99 -40.69
N ILE A 30 0.07 19.24 -39.53
CA ILE A 30 1.55 19.34 -39.46
C ILE A 30 2.12 18.01 -39.97
N ALA A 31 1.53 16.87 -39.62
CA ALA A 31 1.93 15.59 -40.20
C ALA A 31 1.55 15.39 -41.69
N LYS A 32 0.50 16.03 -42.23
CA LYS A 32 0.10 15.88 -43.67
C LYS A 32 0.79 16.87 -44.62
N ASN A 33 1.22 18.03 -44.13
CA ASN A 33 1.92 19.05 -44.91
C ASN A 33 3.42 19.09 -44.62
N ALA A 34 3.88 18.79 -43.39
CA ALA A 34 5.30 18.56 -43.14
C ALA A 34 5.80 17.24 -43.76
N THR A 35 4.93 16.28 -44.08
CA THR A 35 5.35 15.06 -44.82
C THR A 35 5.81 15.32 -46.25
N ARG A 36 5.41 16.42 -46.90
CA ARG A 36 5.83 16.70 -48.29
C ARG A 36 7.03 17.62 -48.41
N THR A 37 7.17 18.62 -47.53
CA THR A 37 8.27 19.59 -47.62
C THR A 37 9.38 19.33 -46.60
N PHE A 38 9.03 18.77 -45.44
CA PHE A 38 9.91 18.55 -44.30
C PHE A 38 10.54 17.14 -44.31
N PHE A 39 9.74 16.09 -44.57
CA PHE A 39 10.23 14.71 -44.70
C PHE A 39 10.92 14.40 -46.04
N GLY A 40 10.61 15.14 -47.11
CA GLY A 40 11.19 14.93 -48.44
C GLY A 40 12.72 15.15 -48.49
N LYS A 41 13.26 15.97 -47.59
CA LYS A 41 14.71 16.16 -47.43
C LYS A 41 15.36 15.14 -46.46
N ALA A 42 14.58 14.56 -45.54
CA ALA A 42 15.08 13.59 -44.56
C ALA A 42 15.17 12.15 -45.11
N LEU A 43 14.35 11.79 -46.10
CA LEU A 43 14.37 10.46 -46.74
C LEU A 43 15.58 10.23 -47.68
N GLY A 44 16.39 11.26 -47.96
CA GLY A 44 17.65 11.13 -48.72
C GLY A 44 18.87 10.73 -47.87
N LEU A 45 18.73 10.65 -46.54
CA LEU A 45 19.85 10.39 -45.62
C LEU A 45 19.57 9.13 -44.79
N SER A 46 19.65 7.98 -45.44
CA SER A 46 19.66 6.68 -44.76
C SER A 46 21.03 6.44 -44.11
N ASN A 47 21.03 6.45 -42.77
CA ASN A 47 22.03 5.98 -41.77
C ASN A 47 22.16 6.93 -40.54
N SER A 48 21.52 8.10 -40.55
CA SER A 48 21.42 9.00 -39.38
C SER A 48 20.22 8.72 -38.46
N LEU A 49 19.24 7.94 -38.91
CA LEU A 49 17.98 7.66 -38.19
C LEU A 49 18.17 6.93 -36.85
N LEU A 50 19.25 6.14 -36.68
CA LEU A 50 19.59 5.53 -35.40
C LEU A 50 20.39 6.46 -34.46
N LYS A 51 20.90 7.59 -34.97
CA LYS A 51 21.55 8.64 -34.17
C LYS A 51 20.62 9.79 -33.77
N MET A 52 19.41 9.84 -34.35
CA MET A 52 18.37 10.84 -34.08
C MET A 52 17.43 10.48 -32.93
N VAL A 53 17.68 9.39 -32.21
CA VAL A 53 17.12 9.19 -30.87
C VAL A 53 18.00 9.97 -29.89
N GLY A 54 17.85 11.30 -29.92
CA GLY A 54 18.62 12.19 -29.06
C GLY A 54 18.97 13.53 -29.71
N SER A 55 18.32 14.59 -29.22
CA SER A 55 18.93 15.89 -28.92
C SER A 55 19.16 16.96 -30.01
N GLU A 56 18.89 16.77 -31.30
CA GLU A 56 18.99 17.90 -32.25
C GLU A 56 17.68 18.70 -32.40
N PRO A 57 17.67 20.02 -32.12
CA PRO A 57 16.50 20.88 -32.28
C PRO A 57 16.13 21.07 -33.77
N LEU A 58 14.89 21.51 -34.05
CA LEU A 58 14.49 21.84 -35.42
C LEU A 58 15.39 22.93 -36.01
N PRO A 59 15.53 23.01 -37.35
CA PRO A 59 16.13 24.16 -38.00
C PRO A 59 15.46 25.48 -37.58
N ALA A 60 16.25 26.53 -37.40
CA ALA A 60 15.76 27.85 -36.96
C ALA A 60 14.68 28.44 -37.90
N SER A 61 14.69 28.09 -39.19
CA SER A 61 13.67 28.50 -40.17
C SER A 61 12.29 28.00 -39.79
N ASP A 62 12.22 26.78 -39.26
CA ASP A 62 10.95 26.09 -39.07
C ASP A 62 10.25 26.59 -37.81
N TYR A 63 11.02 26.98 -36.78
CA TYR A 63 10.49 27.70 -35.62
C TYR A 63 9.93 29.08 -35.98
N ALA A 64 10.56 29.79 -36.91
CA ALA A 64 10.08 31.11 -37.36
C ALA A 64 8.76 31.02 -38.13
N ASP A 65 8.51 29.91 -38.82
CA ASP A 65 7.25 29.64 -39.52
C ASP A 65 6.11 29.39 -38.52
N VAL A 66 6.38 28.60 -37.48
CA VAL A 66 5.43 28.37 -36.37
C VAL A 66 5.07 29.67 -35.67
N GLY A 67 6.06 30.49 -35.33
CA GLY A 67 5.81 31.79 -34.68
C GLY A 67 4.94 32.71 -35.54
N ARG A 68 5.11 32.70 -36.87
CA ARG A 68 4.26 33.46 -37.78
C ARG A 68 2.82 32.95 -37.81
N GLU A 69 2.62 31.63 -37.87
CA GLU A 69 1.28 31.04 -37.88
C GLU A 69 0.52 31.30 -36.57
N VAL A 70 1.18 31.17 -35.42
CA VAL A 70 0.58 31.48 -34.11
C VAL A 70 0.19 32.96 -34.03
N ASN A 71 1.06 33.88 -34.48
CA ASN A 71 0.74 35.31 -34.49
C ASN A 71 -0.43 35.68 -35.43
N LEU A 72 -0.54 35.00 -36.58
CA LEU A 72 -1.68 35.17 -37.50
C LEU A 72 -2.99 34.75 -36.82
N LEU A 73 -3.03 33.55 -36.24
CA LEU A 73 -4.19 33.05 -35.49
C LEU A 73 -4.52 33.93 -34.28
N MET A 74 -3.50 34.42 -33.56
CA MET A 74 -3.69 35.32 -32.43
C MET A 74 -4.37 36.62 -32.87
N THR A 75 -3.98 37.17 -34.02
CA THR A 75 -4.62 38.37 -34.58
C THR A 75 -6.10 38.13 -34.89
N GLU A 76 -6.46 36.95 -35.39
CA GLU A 76 -7.85 36.55 -35.62
C GLU A 76 -8.62 36.40 -34.30
N TYR A 77 -8.00 35.80 -33.27
CA TYR A 77 -8.63 35.62 -31.96
C TYR A 77 -8.81 36.92 -31.19
N LEU A 78 -7.90 37.88 -31.31
CA LEU A 78 -8.01 39.20 -30.64
C LEU A 78 -9.25 40.01 -31.06
N ALA A 79 -9.91 39.64 -32.15
CA ALA A 79 -11.17 40.24 -32.58
C ALA A 79 -12.39 39.78 -31.75
N LYS A 80 -12.21 38.80 -30.84
CA LYS A 80 -13.27 38.23 -30.01
C LYS A 80 -13.22 38.79 -28.58
N GLU A 81 -14.36 38.70 -27.89
CA GLU A 81 -14.46 39.09 -26.48
C GLU A 81 -13.84 38.03 -25.56
N LYS A 82 -13.48 38.45 -24.33
CA LYS A 82 -12.75 37.61 -23.37
C LYS A 82 -13.51 36.32 -23.03
N GLU A 83 -14.81 36.42 -22.76
CA GLU A 83 -15.66 35.28 -22.42
C GLU A 83 -15.80 34.29 -23.60
N GLU A 84 -15.88 34.83 -24.83
CA GLU A 84 -15.90 33.99 -26.04
C GLU A 84 -14.58 33.25 -26.23
N LEU A 85 -13.44 33.90 -25.96
CA LEU A 85 -12.13 33.28 -26.03
C LEU A 85 -11.95 32.16 -24.99
N ALA A 86 -12.44 32.35 -23.77
CA ALA A 86 -12.42 31.31 -22.75
C ALA A 86 -13.22 30.08 -23.20
N GLU A 87 -14.43 30.26 -23.73
CA GLU A 87 -15.23 29.14 -24.24
C GLU A 87 -14.57 28.45 -25.45
N ILE A 88 -13.94 29.21 -26.35
CA ILE A 88 -13.18 28.65 -27.48
C ILE A 88 -11.99 27.81 -26.99
N LEU A 89 -11.22 28.31 -26.03
CA LEU A 89 -10.09 27.57 -25.47
C LEU A 89 -10.57 26.28 -24.81
N ARG A 90 -11.65 26.35 -24.03
CA ARG A 90 -12.30 25.19 -23.39
C ARG A 90 -12.70 24.14 -24.43
N GLN A 91 -13.41 24.53 -25.49
CA GLN A 91 -13.81 23.62 -26.57
C GLN A 91 -12.62 22.96 -27.25
N LYS A 92 -11.55 23.72 -27.48
CA LYS A 92 -10.31 23.18 -28.07
C LYS A 92 -9.64 22.17 -27.14
N ILE A 93 -9.57 22.44 -25.84
CA ILE A 93 -9.05 21.48 -24.85
C ILE A 93 -9.85 20.17 -24.92
N VAL A 94 -11.17 20.25 -24.90
CA VAL A 94 -12.06 19.09 -25.02
C VAL A 94 -11.81 18.33 -26.32
N GLU A 95 -11.67 19.02 -27.46
CA GLU A 95 -11.36 18.40 -28.74
C GLU A 95 -10.03 17.63 -28.69
N ARG A 96 -9.00 18.18 -28.06
CA ARG A 96 -7.69 17.51 -27.90
C ARG A 96 -7.81 16.28 -27.00
N LEU A 97 -8.49 16.39 -25.87
CA LEU A 97 -8.68 15.28 -24.94
C LEU A 97 -9.50 14.14 -25.55
N LYS A 98 -10.55 14.42 -26.32
CA LYS A 98 -11.32 13.39 -27.06
C LYS A 98 -10.46 12.61 -28.07
N ASN A 99 -9.42 13.24 -28.61
CA ASN A 99 -8.49 12.55 -29.52
C ASN A 99 -7.48 11.67 -28.77
N ALA A 100 -7.26 11.91 -27.48
CA ALA A 100 -6.24 11.24 -26.66
C ALA A 100 -6.81 10.18 -25.70
N SER A 101 -7.97 10.44 -25.09
CA SER A 101 -8.58 9.61 -24.05
C SER A 101 -9.56 8.58 -24.60
N GLU A 102 -9.61 7.40 -23.97
CA GLU A 102 -10.65 6.38 -24.20
C GLU A 102 -11.98 6.74 -23.48
N SER A 103 -11.96 7.70 -22.55
CA SER A 103 -13.14 8.16 -21.81
C SER A 103 -13.88 9.26 -22.59
N ASN A 104 -15.11 8.96 -23.02
CA ASN A 104 -15.95 9.88 -23.80
C ASN A 104 -16.73 10.89 -22.96
N LYS A 105 -16.65 10.86 -21.63
CA LYS A 105 -17.42 11.77 -20.76
C LYS A 105 -16.57 12.97 -20.37
N LEU A 106 -16.68 14.04 -21.16
CA LEU A 106 -16.08 15.35 -20.93
C LEU A 106 -17.19 16.40 -20.91
N GLU A 107 -18.18 16.19 -20.03
CA GLU A 107 -19.40 17.00 -19.94
C GLU A 107 -19.28 18.09 -18.86
N THR A 108 -18.59 17.80 -17.76
CA THR A 108 -18.36 18.71 -16.63
C THR A 108 -16.94 19.27 -16.66
N ASP A 109 -16.74 20.45 -16.08
CA ASP A 109 -15.41 21.07 -16.04
C ASP A 109 -14.44 20.33 -15.10
N ASP A 110 -14.97 19.67 -14.05
CA ASP A 110 -14.23 18.72 -13.22
C ASP A 110 -13.75 17.51 -14.05
N ALA A 111 -14.59 16.93 -14.91
CA ALA A 111 -14.18 15.82 -15.79
C ALA A 111 -13.11 16.25 -16.81
N ILE A 112 -13.22 17.47 -17.35
CA ILE A 112 -12.20 18.02 -18.25
C ILE A 112 -10.89 18.24 -17.51
N SER A 113 -10.93 18.84 -16.31
CA SER A 113 -9.76 19.08 -15.47
C SER A 113 -9.06 17.76 -15.09
N SER A 114 -9.81 16.75 -14.65
CA SER A 114 -9.28 15.41 -14.38
C SER A 114 -8.61 14.81 -15.62
N ALA A 115 -9.24 14.89 -16.79
CA ALA A 115 -8.65 14.36 -18.04
C ALA A 115 -7.38 15.13 -18.48
N MET A 116 -7.29 16.44 -18.23
CA MET A 116 -6.05 17.20 -18.46
C MET A 116 -4.93 16.68 -17.56
N ILE A 117 -5.22 16.45 -16.27
CA ILE A 117 -4.25 15.95 -15.29
C ILE A 117 -3.79 14.54 -15.64
N ASP A 118 -4.71 13.66 -16.03
CA ASP A 118 -4.40 12.28 -16.43
C ASP A 118 -3.42 12.27 -17.62
N GLU A 119 -3.72 13.03 -18.68
CA GLU A 119 -2.88 13.04 -19.88
C GLU A 119 -1.50 13.67 -19.59
N ALA A 120 -1.44 14.74 -18.79
CA ALA A 120 -0.18 15.35 -18.38
C ALA A 120 0.64 14.46 -17.42
N SER A 121 -0.01 13.73 -16.50
CA SER A 121 0.63 12.80 -15.57
C SER A 121 1.37 11.68 -16.28
N LEU A 122 0.88 11.23 -17.45
CA LEU A 122 1.56 10.25 -18.29
C LEU A 122 2.92 10.75 -18.84
N LEU A 123 3.12 12.06 -18.97
CA LEU A 123 4.40 12.64 -19.41
C LEU A 123 5.47 12.47 -18.33
N TYR A 124 5.13 12.79 -17.08
CA TYR A 124 6.06 12.80 -15.95
C TYR A 124 6.04 11.51 -15.12
N LYS A 125 5.17 10.55 -15.45
CA LYS A 125 4.96 9.29 -14.72
C LYS A 125 4.51 9.54 -13.27
N ILE A 126 3.61 10.50 -13.11
CA ILE A 126 2.93 10.77 -11.84
C ILE A 126 1.92 9.65 -11.60
N ASN A 127 1.85 9.14 -10.38
CA ASN A 127 1.01 8.00 -10.04
C ASN A 127 -0.46 8.43 -9.82
N ASP A 128 -1.38 7.53 -10.18
CA ASP A 128 -2.83 7.71 -9.97
C ASP A 128 -3.28 7.71 -8.48
N ASP A 129 -2.35 7.50 -7.54
CA ASP A 129 -2.64 7.55 -6.10
C ASP A 129 -2.37 8.92 -5.46
N ILE A 130 -2.03 9.92 -6.27
CA ILE A 130 -1.82 11.29 -5.84
C ILE A 130 -3.13 12.07 -6.01
N MET A 131 -3.41 12.97 -5.08
CA MET A 131 -4.59 13.82 -5.16
C MET A 131 -4.46 14.83 -6.31
N PRO A 132 -5.55 15.18 -7.00
CA PRO A 132 -5.48 16.05 -8.18
C PRO A 132 -4.77 17.40 -7.98
N PHE A 133 -4.94 18.11 -6.86
CA PHE A 133 -4.21 19.35 -6.59
C PHE A 133 -2.71 19.11 -6.43
N GLU A 134 -2.31 18.02 -5.77
CA GLU A 134 -0.90 17.64 -5.66
C GLU A 134 -0.32 17.25 -7.02
N ALA A 135 -1.09 16.55 -7.86
CA ALA A 135 -0.71 16.24 -9.24
C ALA A 135 -0.54 17.51 -10.08
N ILE A 136 -1.43 18.50 -9.98
CA ILE A 136 -1.30 19.80 -10.65
C ILE A 136 0.00 20.51 -10.24
N ASP A 137 0.30 20.56 -8.94
CA ASP A 137 1.52 21.17 -8.43
C ASP A 137 2.77 20.43 -8.96
N GLU A 138 2.79 19.08 -8.93
CA GLU A 138 3.89 18.27 -9.47
C GLU A 138 4.08 18.48 -10.98
N ILE A 139 3.00 18.42 -11.77
CA ILE A 139 3.02 18.69 -13.22
C ILE A 139 3.60 20.07 -13.50
N SER A 140 3.17 21.08 -12.75
CA SER A 140 3.60 22.47 -12.90
C SER A 140 5.09 22.63 -12.59
N GLU A 141 5.59 22.02 -11.51
CA GLU A 141 7.01 22.05 -11.14
C GLU A 141 7.88 21.34 -12.18
N HIS A 142 7.43 20.18 -12.68
CA HIS A 142 8.12 19.42 -13.72
C HIS A 142 8.18 20.20 -15.03
N PHE A 143 7.05 20.74 -15.49
CA PHE A 143 6.98 21.54 -16.71
C PHE A 143 7.87 22.79 -16.61
N GLN A 144 7.80 23.52 -15.48
CA GLN A 144 8.64 24.70 -15.25
C GLN A 144 10.13 24.37 -15.40
N LYS A 145 10.57 23.24 -14.85
CA LYS A 145 11.98 22.80 -14.95
C LYS A 145 12.39 22.51 -16.40
N ASP A 146 11.54 21.84 -17.16
CA ASP A 146 11.82 21.53 -18.57
C ASP A 146 11.81 22.80 -19.42
N TYR A 147 10.84 23.69 -19.18
CA TYR A 147 10.72 25.00 -19.80
C TYR A 147 11.98 25.86 -19.57
N LEU A 148 12.44 25.97 -18.33
CA LEU A 148 13.68 26.66 -17.96
C LEU A 148 14.92 26.01 -18.58
N THR A 149 14.92 24.69 -18.73
CA THR A 149 16.01 23.95 -19.38
C THR A 149 16.11 24.30 -20.86
N ILE A 150 14.97 24.45 -21.55
CA ILE A 150 14.92 24.89 -22.95
C ILE A 150 15.44 26.33 -23.07
N ILE A 151 14.95 27.26 -22.24
CA ILE A 151 15.44 28.64 -22.22
C ILE A 151 16.96 28.67 -22.02
N TYR A 152 17.47 27.93 -21.04
CA TYR A 152 18.90 27.91 -20.75
C TYR A 152 19.72 27.39 -21.94
N LYS A 153 19.26 26.32 -22.62
CA LYS A 153 19.91 25.83 -23.85
C LYS A 153 19.88 26.86 -24.97
N GLN A 154 18.76 27.56 -25.16
CA GLN A 154 18.64 28.62 -26.16
C GLN A 154 19.65 29.74 -25.87
N LEU A 155 19.70 30.26 -24.64
CA LEU A 155 20.64 31.29 -24.21
C LEU A 155 22.10 30.93 -24.47
N LEU A 156 22.48 29.66 -24.28
CA LEU A 156 23.84 29.16 -24.56
C LEU A 156 24.15 29.09 -26.07
N SER A 157 23.12 28.98 -26.91
CA SER A 157 23.24 28.83 -28.37
C SER A 157 22.93 30.10 -29.16
N GLU A 158 22.54 31.20 -28.50
CA GLU A 158 22.17 32.46 -29.16
C GLU A 158 23.35 33.05 -29.94
N GLY A 159 23.08 33.50 -31.17
CA GLY A 159 24.03 34.30 -31.94
C GLY A 159 24.15 35.74 -31.44
N GLU A 160 25.15 36.49 -31.92
CA GLU A 160 25.43 37.86 -31.47
C GLU A 160 24.22 38.80 -31.57
N LYS A 161 23.43 38.69 -32.65
CA LYS A 161 22.21 39.50 -32.85
C LYS A 161 21.08 39.14 -31.88
N GLU A 162 20.88 37.85 -31.63
CA GLU A 162 19.85 37.37 -30.68
C GLU A 162 20.24 37.79 -29.26
N ALA A 163 21.53 37.69 -28.92
CA ALA A 163 22.04 38.08 -27.61
C ALA A 163 21.78 39.55 -27.28
N VAL A 164 22.01 40.46 -28.24
CA VAL A 164 21.74 41.89 -28.06
C VAL A 164 20.24 42.16 -27.81
N LEU A 165 19.34 41.43 -28.47
CA LEU A 165 17.90 41.57 -28.27
C LEU A 165 17.46 41.06 -26.90
N THR A 166 17.95 39.87 -26.50
CA THR A 166 17.67 39.29 -25.18
C THR A 166 18.20 40.20 -24.06
N ASP A 167 19.38 40.77 -24.20
CA ASP A 167 19.97 41.71 -23.23
C ASP A 167 19.13 42.98 -23.07
N LYS A 168 18.59 43.50 -24.18
CA LYS A 168 17.69 44.66 -24.16
C LYS A 168 16.38 44.34 -23.44
N LYS A 169 15.72 43.23 -23.79
CA LYS A 169 14.48 42.79 -23.14
C LYS A 169 14.68 42.57 -21.63
N MET A 170 15.78 41.94 -21.26
CA MET A 170 16.17 41.71 -19.86
C MET A 170 16.37 43.04 -19.11
N PHE A 171 17.05 44.00 -19.72
CA PHE A 171 17.25 45.32 -19.15
C PHE A 171 15.91 46.04 -18.93
N ASP A 172 15.05 46.08 -19.95
CA ASP A 172 13.74 46.74 -19.88
C ASP A 172 12.87 46.13 -18.76
N ALA A 173 12.87 44.80 -18.64
CA ALA A 173 12.16 44.09 -17.58
C ALA A 173 12.72 44.35 -16.17
N ILE A 174 14.04 44.45 -16.02
CA ILE A 174 14.66 44.83 -14.74
C ILE A 174 14.31 46.28 -14.39
N VAL A 175 14.27 47.19 -15.37
CA VAL A 175 13.93 48.60 -15.16
C VAL A 175 12.48 48.76 -14.73
N SER A 176 11.55 47.93 -15.21
CA SER A 176 10.14 47.99 -14.82
C SER A 176 9.85 47.47 -13.40
N LEU A 177 10.78 46.77 -12.76
CA LEU A 177 10.60 46.30 -11.37
C LEU A 177 10.53 47.45 -10.34
N SER A 178 9.78 47.22 -9.25
CA SER A 178 9.76 48.12 -8.10
C SER A 178 11.14 48.22 -7.43
N TYR A 179 11.38 49.28 -6.64
CA TYR A 179 12.64 49.43 -5.90
C TYR A 179 12.92 48.24 -4.96
N GLU A 180 11.89 47.75 -4.28
CA GLU A 180 11.97 46.59 -3.38
C GLU A 180 12.31 45.31 -4.15
N GLN A 181 11.65 45.07 -5.29
CA GLN A 181 11.93 43.92 -6.15
C GLN A 181 13.35 43.97 -6.72
N LYS A 182 13.82 45.15 -7.18
CA LYS A 182 15.20 45.34 -7.65
C LYS A 182 16.21 45.05 -6.55
N THR A 183 15.95 45.51 -5.34
CA THR A 183 16.82 45.30 -4.19
C THR A 183 16.90 43.81 -3.84
N ALA A 184 15.75 43.14 -3.72
CA ALA A 184 15.67 41.71 -3.46
C ALA A 184 16.34 40.88 -4.58
N LEU A 185 16.09 41.22 -5.84
CA LEU A 185 16.71 40.57 -6.99
C LEU A 185 18.23 40.76 -6.99
N LYS A 186 18.73 41.97 -6.72
CA LYS A 186 20.17 42.24 -6.61
C LYS A 186 20.84 41.37 -5.54
N TYR A 187 20.24 41.26 -4.36
CA TYR A 187 20.72 40.35 -3.30
C TYR A 187 20.64 38.88 -3.72
N ALA A 188 19.56 38.47 -4.39
CA ALA A 188 19.36 37.09 -4.83
C ALA A 188 20.36 36.67 -5.92
N LEU A 189 20.76 37.55 -6.83
CA LEU A 189 21.66 37.22 -7.94
C LEU A 189 23.14 37.28 -7.55
N ASN A 190 23.51 38.06 -6.52
CA ASN A 190 24.90 38.23 -6.07
C ASN A 190 25.88 38.54 -7.23
N VAL A 191 25.47 39.42 -8.15
CA VAL A 191 26.28 39.83 -9.31
C VAL A 191 27.17 41.02 -8.98
N PRO A 192 28.38 41.12 -9.56
CA PRO A 192 29.31 42.24 -9.31
C PRO A 192 28.68 43.60 -9.67
N ASP A 193 28.00 43.64 -10.82
CA ASP A 193 27.27 44.79 -11.32
C ASP A 193 25.82 44.39 -11.64
N PHE A 194 24.85 45.13 -11.11
CA PHE A 194 23.43 44.90 -11.36
C PHE A 194 22.98 45.66 -12.62
N SER A 195 23.27 45.09 -13.79
CA SER A 195 22.87 45.60 -15.10
C SER A 195 22.38 44.48 -16.00
N GLY A 196 21.53 44.79 -16.99
CA GLY A 196 21.00 43.81 -17.96
C GLY A 196 22.11 43.02 -18.66
N ALA A 197 23.17 43.69 -19.11
CA ALA A 197 24.32 43.05 -19.77
C ALA A 197 25.18 42.17 -18.84
N SER A 198 25.30 42.53 -17.56
CA SER A 198 25.99 41.69 -16.56
C SER A 198 25.17 40.44 -16.25
N ILE A 199 23.86 40.63 -16.11
CA ILE A 199 22.89 39.57 -15.83
C ILE A 199 22.80 38.58 -17.00
N SER A 200 22.61 39.05 -18.22
CA SER A 200 22.53 38.19 -19.39
C SER A 200 23.82 37.42 -19.66
N ARG A 201 25.00 38.05 -19.47
CA ARG A 201 26.28 37.31 -19.54
C ARG A 201 26.35 36.22 -18.48
N GLY A 202 25.88 36.49 -17.26
CA GLY A 202 25.78 35.51 -16.19
C GLY A 202 24.90 34.31 -16.56
N LEU A 203 23.78 34.54 -17.23
CA LEU A 203 22.87 33.50 -17.70
C LEU A 203 23.50 32.58 -18.76
N ARG A 204 24.46 33.07 -19.56
CA ARG A 204 25.14 32.32 -20.62
C ARG A 204 26.40 31.55 -20.17
N ASN A 205 26.71 31.57 -18.87
CA ASN A 205 27.88 30.91 -18.31
C ASN A 205 27.54 29.60 -17.58
N LYS A 206 28.55 28.76 -17.30
CA LYS A 206 28.41 27.58 -16.44
C LYS A 206 27.87 28.01 -15.06
N GLY A 207 26.62 27.64 -14.75
CA GLY A 207 25.90 28.05 -13.53
C GLY A 207 24.74 29.01 -13.77
N GLY A 208 24.57 29.50 -15.00
CA GLY A 208 23.50 30.43 -15.40
C GLY A 208 22.09 29.89 -15.18
N TYR A 209 21.87 28.57 -15.15
CA TYR A 209 20.57 27.98 -14.85
C TYR A 209 20.02 28.38 -13.48
N ARG A 210 20.85 28.40 -12.42
CA ARG A 210 20.39 28.83 -11.08
C ARG A 210 20.02 30.31 -11.05
N MET A 211 20.74 31.10 -11.83
CA MET A 211 20.47 32.53 -12.01
C MET A 211 19.17 32.74 -12.79
N LEU A 212 18.91 31.90 -13.81
CA LEU A 212 17.69 31.90 -14.59
C LEU A 212 16.46 31.65 -13.71
N VAL A 213 16.49 30.57 -12.91
CA VAL A 213 15.41 30.25 -11.94
C VAL A 213 15.10 31.45 -11.03
N ARG A 214 16.15 32.11 -10.52
CA ARG A 214 16.01 33.28 -9.65
C ARG A 214 15.52 34.52 -10.36
N ILE A 215 15.83 34.71 -11.63
CA ILE A 215 15.38 35.88 -12.40
C ILE A 215 13.91 35.74 -12.75
N THR A 216 13.51 34.56 -13.26
CA THR A 216 12.14 34.31 -13.71
C THR A 216 11.12 34.41 -12.58
N SER A 217 11.52 34.21 -11.30
CA SER A 217 10.64 34.43 -10.15
C SER A 217 10.32 35.90 -9.87
N TYR A 218 11.06 36.86 -10.46
CA TYR A 218 10.82 38.30 -10.28
C TYR A 218 10.25 38.95 -11.54
N ILE A 219 10.79 38.61 -12.72
CA ILE A 219 10.42 39.27 -13.98
C ILE A 219 9.47 38.44 -14.85
N GLY A 220 9.15 37.21 -14.46
CA GLY A 220 8.34 36.29 -15.26
C GLY A 220 9.08 35.70 -16.46
N TYR A 221 8.32 35.14 -17.41
CA TYR A 221 8.84 34.43 -18.59
C TYR A 221 8.68 35.22 -19.89
N ASP A 222 7.89 36.30 -19.89
CA ASP A 222 7.48 37.07 -21.07
C ASP A 222 8.65 37.72 -21.83
N ILE A 223 9.82 37.79 -21.20
CA ILE A 223 11.06 38.25 -21.84
C ILE A 223 11.60 37.26 -22.89
N PHE A 224 11.20 35.99 -22.81
CA PHE A 224 11.65 34.92 -23.71
C PHE A 224 10.62 34.66 -24.82
N ASP A 225 11.05 33.97 -25.88
CA ASP A 225 10.18 33.61 -26.99
C ASP A 225 9.34 32.37 -26.63
N ASN A 226 8.22 32.62 -25.94
CA ASN A 226 7.33 31.58 -25.43
C ASN A 226 6.85 30.62 -26.54
N THR A 227 6.60 31.14 -27.75
CA THR A 227 6.15 30.34 -28.89
C THR A 227 7.24 29.39 -29.36
N ARG A 228 8.49 29.88 -29.50
CA ARG A 228 9.64 29.05 -29.87
C ARG A 228 9.92 27.98 -28.81
N ILE A 229 9.85 28.34 -27.53
CA ILE A 229 10.11 27.41 -26.42
C ILE A 229 9.05 26.31 -26.37
N LEU A 230 7.76 26.65 -26.43
CA LEU A 230 6.70 25.64 -26.39
C LEU A 230 6.72 24.76 -27.64
N THR A 231 6.98 25.33 -28.81
CA THR A 231 7.17 24.56 -30.04
C THR A 231 8.30 23.57 -29.85
N GLN A 232 9.44 23.98 -29.30
CA GLN A 232 10.56 23.09 -29.03
C GLN A 232 10.21 21.98 -28.03
N PHE A 233 9.45 22.31 -26.97
CA PHE A 233 8.98 21.34 -25.99
C PHE A 233 8.07 20.29 -26.64
N VAL A 234 6.96 20.70 -27.26
CA VAL A 234 5.97 19.80 -27.88
C VAL A 234 6.57 19.00 -29.06
N TYR A 235 7.47 19.58 -29.86
CA TYR A 235 8.11 18.85 -30.96
C TYR A 235 9.19 17.87 -30.51
N SER A 236 9.86 18.12 -29.38
CA SER A 236 10.80 17.12 -28.82
C SER A 236 10.08 15.81 -28.48
N ASP A 237 8.80 15.91 -28.13
CA ASP A 237 7.93 14.77 -27.82
C ASP A 237 7.39 14.06 -29.07
N ILE A 238 7.11 14.79 -30.16
CA ILE A 238 6.76 14.21 -31.48
C ILE A 238 7.83 13.22 -31.97
N TRP A 239 9.11 13.55 -31.77
CA TRP A 239 10.23 12.69 -32.14
C TRP A 239 10.53 11.59 -31.12
N GLY A 240 10.08 11.76 -29.87
CA GLY A 240 10.22 10.80 -28.78
C GLY A 240 9.12 9.72 -28.72
N ALA A 241 8.19 9.70 -29.68
CA ALA A 241 6.97 8.88 -29.67
C ALA A 241 6.01 9.18 -28.50
N ILE A 242 6.08 10.39 -27.94
CA ILE A 242 5.16 10.91 -26.94
C ILE A 242 4.02 11.65 -27.68
N ARG A 243 2.77 11.48 -27.22
CA ARG A 243 1.61 12.17 -27.78
C ARG A 243 1.70 13.68 -27.48
N PRO A 244 1.69 14.58 -28.49
CA PRO A 244 1.80 16.03 -28.30
C PRO A 244 0.76 16.61 -27.33
N GLU A 245 -0.39 15.95 -27.22
CA GLU A 245 -1.46 16.30 -26.30
C GLU A 245 -0.98 16.30 -24.84
N ARG A 246 -0.08 15.40 -24.44
CA ARG A 246 0.47 15.32 -23.07
C ARG A 246 1.22 16.58 -22.67
N SER A 247 2.12 16.98 -23.55
CA SER A 247 2.97 18.16 -23.42
C SER A 247 2.14 19.43 -23.42
N LEU A 248 1.11 19.47 -24.27
CA LEU A 248 0.15 20.56 -24.31
C LEU A 248 -0.67 20.67 -23.02
N MET A 249 -1.17 19.56 -22.48
CA MET A 249 -1.91 19.57 -21.21
C MET A 249 -1.01 19.97 -20.05
N ALA A 250 0.24 19.48 -19.99
CA ALA A 250 1.21 19.89 -18.98
C ALA A 250 1.49 21.41 -19.04
N TYR A 251 1.65 21.96 -20.24
CA TYR A 251 1.79 23.40 -20.46
C TYR A 251 0.56 24.17 -20.00
N LEU A 252 -0.65 23.77 -20.41
CA LEU A 252 -1.88 24.46 -20.06
C LEU A 252 -2.14 24.42 -18.55
N ILE A 253 -1.88 23.29 -17.89
CA ILE A 253 -1.94 23.19 -16.43
C ILE A 253 -0.99 24.21 -15.80
N TRP A 254 0.29 24.20 -16.20
CA TRP A 254 1.26 25.16 -15.68
C TRP A 254 0.89 26.62 -15.97
N ARG A 255 0.28 26.90 -17.13
CA ARG A 255 -0.11 28.24 -17.57
C ARG A 255 -1.32 28.78 -16.82
N LEU A 256 -2.30 27.92 -16.55
CA LEU A 256 -3.50 28.25 -15.76
C LEU A 256 -3.18 28.33 -14.26
N MET A 257 -2.10 27.69 -13.83
CA MET A 257 -1.54 27.91 -12.51
C MET A 257 -0.88 29.29 -12.44
N ASP A 258 -1.27 30.10 -11.45
CA ASP A 258 -0.79 31.47 -11.29
C ASP A 258 0.74 31.50 -11.18
N ARG A 259 1.39 31.97 -12.26
CA ARG A 259 2.80 32.36 -12.47
C ARG A 259 3.73 32.15 -11.25
N GLY A 260 3.84 30.92 -10.77
CA GLY A 260 4.70 30.51 -9.66
C GLY A 260 4.45 31.16 -8.30
N ARG A 261 3.21 31.57 -7.92
CA ARG A 261 2.99 32.25 -6.62
C ARG A 261 2.21 31.48 -5.56
N GLU A 262 1.25 30.64 -5.88
CA GLU A 262 0.54 29.85 -4.86
C GLU A 262 0.29 28.41 -5.31
N LYS A 263 0.72 27.47 -4.46
CA LYS A 263 0.45 26.05 -4.63
C LYS A 263 -1.04 25.79 -4.43
N LEU A 264 -1.64 24.91 -5.25
CA LEU A 264 -3.02 24.47 -5.04
C LEU A 264 -3.13 23.53 -3.85
N ARG A 265 -2.05 22.83 -3.51
CA ARG A 265 -2.03 21.93 -2.35
C ARG A 265 -2.57 22.63 -1.11
N ILE A 266 -3.54 21.97 -0.49
CA ILE A 266 -4.16 22.41 0.76
C ILE A 266 -3.08 22.58 1.83
N LYS A 267 -2.99 23.81 2.36
CA LYS A 267 -2.03 24.16 3.40
C LYS A 267 -2.32 23.39 4.69
N ASP A 268 -1.26 22.85 5.29
CA ASP A 268 -1.34 22.01 6.48
C ASP A 268 -2.04 22.72 7.65
N ASP A 269 -1.78 24.02 7.83
CA ASP A 269 -2.38 24.85 8.90
C ASP A 269 -3.90 25.01 8.80
N THR A 270 -4.50 24.59 7.68
CA THR A 270 -5.95 24.60 7.47
C THR A 270 -6.61 23.25 7.73
N LEU A 271 -5.85 22.24 8.18
CA LEU A 271 -6.32 20.88 8.43
C LEU A 271 -6.72 20.69 9.91
N PRO A 272 -7.80 19.93 10.19
CA PRO A 272 -8.33 19.79 11.54
C PRO A 272 -7.35 19.19 12.56
N SER A 273 -6.50 18.24 12.13
CA SER A 273 -5.54 17.58 13.02
C SER A 273 -4.16 18.24 13.01
N PHE A 274 -3.97 19.33 12.25
CA PHE A 274 -2.69 20.03 12.23
C PHE A 274 -2.37 20.63 13.60
N CYS A 275 -1.11 20.50 14.00
CA CYS A 275 -0.57 21.05 15.23
C CYS A 275 0.71 21.82 14.90
N ALA A 276 0.81 23.06 15.37
CA ALA A 276 2.04 23.84 15.26
C ALA A 276 3.21 23.16 16.00
N ASP A 277 4.45 23.48 15.67
CA ASP A 277 5.66 22.75 16.13
C ASP A 277 5.71 22.49 17.65
N LYS A 278 5.30 23.46 18.47
CA LYS A 278 5.28 23.31 19.93
C LYS A 278 4.29 22.26 20.43
N GLU A 279 3.15 22.12 19.75
CA GLU A 279 2.09 21.17 20.10
C GLU A 279 2.29 19.82 19.41
N ARG A 280 2.94 19.83 18.24
CA ARG A 280 3.27 18.64 17.46
C ARG A 280 4.08 17.63 18.26
N VAL A 281 5.04 18.07 19.07
CA VAL A 281 5.82 17.17 19.94
C VAL A 281 4.90 16.38 20.88
N ARG A 282 3.92 17.04 21.52
CA ARG A 282 2.97 16.39 22.42
C ARG A 282 2.01 15.46 21.68
N ALA A 283 1.62 15.82 20.45
CA ALA A 283 0.78 14.96 19.62
C ALA A 283 1.52 13.67 19.23
N LEU A 284 2.80 13.77 18.85
CA LEU A 284 3.64 12.61 18.54
C LEU A 284 3.89 11.73 19.77
N GLU A 285 4.11 12.32 20.96
CA GLU A 285 4.23 11.56 22.21
C GLU A 285 2.94 10.81 22.58
N ARG A 286 1.77 11.37 22.27
CA ARG A 286 0.48 10.67 22.48
C ARG A 286 0.32 9.53 21.49
N GLU A 287 0.60 9.77 20.22
CA GLU A 287 0.57 8.74 19.18
C GLU A 287 1.48 7.56 19.51
N GLU A 288 2.71 7.82 19.97
CA GLU A 288 3.64 6.76 20.36
C GLU A 288 3.08 5.93 21.52
N LYS A 289 2.47 6.56 22.53
CA LYS A 289 1.80 5.86 23.64
C LYS A 289 0.62 5.02 23.15
N SER A 290 -0.23 5.56 22.28
CA SER A 290 -1.36 4.82 21.68
C SER A 290 -0.87 3.59 20.92
N ARG A 291 0.23 3.72 20.17
CA ARG A 291 0.87 2.60 19.48
C ARG A 291 1.38 1.53 20.43
N ASP A 292 2.01 1.92 21.54
CA ASP A 292 2.51 0.99 22.55
C ASP A 292 1.37 0.24 23.25
N ILE A 293 0.26 0.93 23.55
CA ILE A 293 -0.96 0.33 24.12
C ILE A 293 -1.54 -0.71 23.16
N LYS A 294 -1.68 -0.36 21.87
CA LYS A 294 -2.16 -1.29 20.83
C LYS A 294 -1.26 -2.53 20.71
N LEU A 295 0.05 -2.33 20.64
CA LEU A 295 1.03 -3.42 20.57
C LEU A 295 0.96 -4.33 21.81
N ALA A 296 0.76 -3.76 23.00
CA ALA A 296 0.62 -4.51 24.23
C ALA A 296 -0.63 -5.40 24.22
N TYR A 297 -1.76 -4.88 23.72
CA TYR A 297 -2.99 -5.66 23.53
C TYR A 297 -2.82 -6.79 22.52
N GLU A 298 -2.24 -6.52 21.33
CA GLU A 298 -2.00 -7.52 20.29
C GLU A 298 -1.09 -8.67 20.79
N LYS A 299 -0.02 -8.33 21.54
CA LYS A 299 0.86 -9.32 22.18
C LYS A 299 0.12 -10.15 23.23
N ALA A 300 -0.72 -9.53 24.06
CA ALA A 300 -1.48 -10.25 25.08
C ALA A 300 -2.53 -11.19 24.44
N SER A 301 -3.22 -10.74 23.39
CA SER A 301 -4.24 -11.53 22.71
C SER A 301 -3.66 -12.69 21.90
N SER A 302 -2.54 -12.49 21.20
CA SER A 302 -1.83 -13.56 20.48
C SER A 302 -1.32 -14.66 21.43
N GLU A 303 -0.78 -14.28 22.59
CA GLU A 303 -0.33 -15.22 23.61
C GLU A 303 -1.49 -15.99 24.26
N SER A 304 -2.60 -15.31 24.58
CA SER A 304 -3.85 -15.93 25.05
C SER A 304 -4.37 -16.98 24.06
N LEU A 305 -4.34 -16.67 22.76
CA LEU A 305 -4.73 -17.61 21.70
C LEU A 305 -3.77 -18.81 21.62
N ARG A 306 -2.46 -18.58 21.74
CA ARG A 306 -1.44 -19.65 21.75
C ARG A 306 -1.65 -20.62 22.90
N LEU A 307 -1.85 -20.11 24.12
CA LEU A 307 -2.09 -20.91 25.31
C LEU A 307 -3.40 -21.70 25.22
N LYS A 308 -4.47 -21.13 24.65
CA LYS A 308 -5.74 -21.83 24.39
C LYS A 308 -5.55 -23.02 23.44
N LYS A 309 -4.79 -22.84 22.36
CA LYS A 309 -4.48 -23.93 21.42
C LYS A 309 -3.65 -25.04 22.08
N SER A 310 -2.59 -24.69 22.80
CA SER A 310 -1.73 -25.67 23.47
C SER A 310 -2.47 -26.49 24.53
N ALA A 311 -3.31 -25.85 25.35
CA ALA A 311 -4.10 -26.57 26.35
C ALA A 311 -5.13 -27.51 25.70
N ARG A 312 -5.71 -27.13 24.55
CA ARG A 312 -6.64 -28.00 23.81
C ARG A 312 -5.94 -29.26 23.31
N GLU A 313 -4.75 -29.12 22.72
CA GLU A 313 -3.94 -30.24 22.23
C GLU A 313 -3.56 -31.20 23.36
N LYS A 314 -3.02 -30.67 24.48
CA LYS A 314 -2.65 -31.50 25.62
C LYS A 314 -3.86 -32.16 26.29
N SER A 315 -5.01 -31.48 26.35
CA SER A 315 -6.25 -32.06 26.90
C SER A 315 -6.73 -33.24 26.06
N LEU A 316 -6.58 -33.17 24.73
CA LEU A 316 -6.92 -34.27 23.83
C LEU A 316 -5.99 -35.47 24.03
N MET A 317 -4.67 -35.23 24.10
CA MET A 317 -3.68 -36.28 24.39
C MET A 317 -3.92 -36.94 25.76
N LEU A 318 -4.25 -36.15 26.78
CA LEU A 318 -4.57 -36.67 28.11
C LEU A 318 -5.82 -37.58 28.08
N ALA A 319 -6.85 -37.20 27.32
CA ALA A 319 -8.06 -38.00 27.17
C ALA A 319 -7.77 -39.36 26.50
N GLU A 320 -6.93 -39.36 25.46
CA GLU A 320 -6.50 -40.59 24.78
C GLU A 320 -5.70 -41.51 25.72
N LEU A 321 -4.75 -40.96 26.48
CA LEU A 321 -3.98 -41.74 27.45
C LEU A 321 -4.84 -42.27 28.59
N ARG A 322 -5.81 -41.49 29.10
CA ARG A 322 -6.77 -41.96 30.12
C ARG A 322 -7.59 -43.13 29.61
N LYS A 323 -8.07 -43.07 28.35
CA LYS A 323 -8.78 -44.20 27.72
C LYS A 323 -7.88 -45.43 27.60
N LYS A 324 -6.62 -45.25 27.21
CA LYS A 324 -5.63 -46.35 27.16
C LYS A 324 -5.39 -46.95 28.55
N LEU A 325 -5.26 -46.11 29.58
CA LEU A 325 -5.04 -46.53 30.96
C LEU A 325 -6.24 -47.29 31.53
N GLU A 326 -7.47 -46.91 31.16
CA GLU A 326 -8.68 -47.66 31.50
C GLU A 326 -8.68 -49.08 30.90
N VAL A 327 -8.33 -49.21 29.61
CA VAL A 327 -8.22 -50.51 28.94
C VAL A 327 -7.14 -51.37 29.57
N LEU A 328 -5.97 -50.79 29.88
CA LEU A 328 -4.91 -51.50 30.58
C LEU A 328 -5.37 -51.88 32.00
N GLY A 329 -6.11 -51.02 32.70
CA GLY A 329 -6.68 -51.30 34.01
C GLY A 329 -7.58 -52.54 34.03
N LYS A 330 -8.41 -52.72 32.99
CA LYS A 330 -9.21 -53.95 32.80
C LYS A 330 -8.33 -55.18 32.58
N LYS A 331 -7.33 -55.10 31.70
CA LYS A 331 -6.35 -56.19 31.49
C LYS A 331 -5.58 -56.56 32.74
N ARG A 332 -5.28 -55.60 33.61
CA ARG A 332 -4.61 -55.88 34.90
C ARG A 332 -5.45 -56.80 35.78
N ILE A 333 -6.78 -56.62 35.79
CA ILE A 333 -7.70 -57.49 36.52
C ILE A 333 -7.72 -58.88 35.89
N GLU A 334 -7.82 -58.98 34.55
CA GLU A 334 -7.78 -60.27 33.82
C GLU A 334 -6.49 -61.06 34.10
N TYR A 335 -5.33 -60.39 34.07
CA TYR A 335 -4.04 -61.03 34.38
C TYR A 335 -3.98 -61.55 35.82
N LYS A 336 -4.57 -60.81 36.77
CA LYS A 336 -4.63 -61.22 38.18
C LYS A 336 -5.50 -62.46 38.34
N GLU A 337 -6.71 -62.46 37.78
CA GLU A 337 -7.63 -63.61 37.83
C GLU A 337 -7.03 -64.85 37.17
N LYS A 338 -6.39 -64.70 36.01
CA LYS A 338 -5.73 -65.81 35.29
C LYS A 338 -4.58 -66.39 36.11
N TYR A 339 -3.77 -65.54 36.75
CA TYR A 339 -2.67 -65.97 37.59
C TYR A 339 -3.17 -66.73 38.82
N GLU A 340 -4.19 -66.21 39.52
CA GLU A 340 -4.84 -66.87 40.65
C GLU A 340 -5.44 -68.24 40.25
N GLY A 341 -6.06 -68.32 39.07
CA GLY A 341 -6.58 -69.58 38.52
C GLY A 341 -5.51 -70.63 38.23
N TYR A 342 -4.38 -70.24 37.63
CA TYR A 342 -3.25 -71.15 37.42
C TYR A 342 -2.59 -71.59 38.72
N MET A 343 -2.46 -70.69 39.71
CA MET A 343 -1.93 -71.03 41.02
C MET A 343 -2.79 -72.08 41.72
N LYS A 344 -4.13 -71.93 41.68
CA LYS A 344 -5.05 -72.93 42.23
C LYS A 344 -4.94 -74.28 41.51
N SER A 345 -4.89 -74.25 40.17
CA SER A 345 -4.73 -75.47 39.35
C SER A 345 -3.40 -76.18 39.60
N LEU A 346 -2.32 -75.41 39.83
CA LEU A 346 -1.01 -75.95 40.19
C LEU A 346 -1.05 -76.63 41.56
N GLU A 347 -1.76 -76.05 42.53
CA GLU A 347 -1.91 -76.65 43.86
C GLU A 347 -2.68 -77.98 43.78
N GLU A 348 -3.72 -78.06 42.97
CA GLU A 348 -4.45 -79.30 42.68
C GLU A 348 -3.54 -80.34 41.99
N ALA A 349 -2.78 -79.94 40.96
CA ALA A 349 -1.86 -80.83 40.24
C ALA A 349 -0.71 -81.35 41.12
N LYS A 350 -0.21 -80.54 42.06
CA LYS A 350 0.78 -80.99 43.05
C LYS A 350 0.22 -82.08 43.95
N LYS A 351 -0.99 -81.90 44.48
CA LYS A 351 -1.70 -82.92 45.27
C LYS A 351 -1.92 -84.21 44.47
N GLU A 352 -2.38 -84.10 43.22
CA GLU A 352 -2.54 -85.25 42.31
C GLU A 352 -1.21 -85.98 42.07
N SER A 353 -0.13 -85.24 41.80
CA SER A 353 1.20 -85.83 41.56
C SER A 353 1.76 -86.50 42.82
N GLU A 354 1.57 -85.91 44.00
CA GLU A 354 1.97 -86.50 45.29
C GLU A 354 1.25 -87.83 45.54
N ILE A 355 -0.08 -87.87 45.34
CA ILE A 355 -0.89 -89.08 45.48
C ILE A 355 -0.46 -90.15 44.46
N ALA A 356 -0.28 -89.78 43.20
CA ALA A 356 0.10 -90.72 42.13
C ALA A 356 1.50 -91.31 42.37
N ASN A 357 2.47 -90.50 42.80
CA ASN A 357 3.81 -90.96 43.16
C ASN A 357 3.79 -91.85 44.39
N HIS A 358 3.09 -91.48 45.46
CA HIS A 358 2.94 -92.33 46.65
C HIS A 358 2.28 -93.68 46.30
N THR A 359 1.29 -93.69 45.41
CA THR A 359 0.60 -94.90 44.96
C THR A 359 1.53 -95.81 44.13
N LEU A 360 2.39 -95.21 43.30
CA LEU A 360 3.41 -95.93 42.55
C LEU A 360 4.48 -96.51 43.50
N ASP A 361 5.00 -95.71 44.43
CA ASP A 361 6.03 -96.12 45.39
C ASP A 361 5.55 -97.26 46.29
N SER A 362 4.32 -97.15 46.82
CA SER A 362 3.69 -98.22 47.61
C SER A 362 3.52 -99.52 46.82
N TYR A 363 3.26 -99.44 45.52
CA TYR A 363 3.13 -100.62 44.66
C TYR A 363 4.50 -101.19 44.26
N VAL A 364 5.48 -100.35 43.97
CA VAL A 364 6.87 -100.78 43.72
C VAL A 364 7.41 -101.56 44.93
N ALA A 365 7.10 -101.12 46.15
CA ALA A 365 7.52 -101.75 47.39
C ALA A 365 6.88 -103.14 47.64
N SER A 366 5.74 -103.44 47.00
CA SER A 366 4.97 -104.67 47.27
C SER A 366 5.20 -105.80 46.26
N VAL A 367 6.10 -105.66 45.27
CA VAL A 367 6.15 -106.58 44.12
C VAL A 367 7.59 -106.95 43.67
N ASN A 368 7.82 -108.19 43.20
CA ASN A 368 9.12 -108.72 42.74
C ASN A 368 9.47 -108.32 41.28
N ASP A 369 10.74 -108.46 40.87
CA ASP A 369 11.29 -107.93 39.59
C ASP A 369 10.56 -108.36 38.29
N LEU A 370 9.93 -109.54 38.25
CA LEU A 370 9.18 -110.03 37.08
C LEU A 370 7.91 -109.19 36.79
N ASP A 371 7.25 -108.66 37.83
CA ASP A 371 5.96 -107.96 37.74
C ASP A 371 6.09 -106.48 37.35
N LYS A 372 7.32 -105.94 37.34
CA LYS A 372 7.64 -104.62 36.77
C LYS A 372 7.37 -104.55 35.26
N THR A 373 7.06 -105.68 34.61
CA THR A 373 6.62 -105.76 33.20
C THR A 373 5.10 -105.88 33.03
N SER A 374 4.36 -106.05 34.14
CA SER A 374 2.89 -106.15 34.19
C SER A 374 2.20 -104.88 33.68
N SER A 375 1.01 -105.04 33.11
CA SER A 375 0.22 -103.92 32.59
C SER A 375 -0.15 -102.91 33.68
N GLU A 376 -0.30 -103.38 34.92
CA GLU A 376 -0.70 -102.56 36.07
C GLU A 376 0.44 -101.68 36.59
N TYR A 377 1.67 -102.22 36.65
CA TYR A 377 2.88 -101.42 36.90
C TYR A 377 3.06 -100.33 35.84
N LYS A 378 2.95 -100.69 34.55
CA LYS A 378 3.06 -99.73 33.43
C LYS A 378 2.00 -98.63 33.52
N LYS A 379 0.78 -98.97 33.95
CA LYS A 379 -0.31 -98.01 34.16
C LYS A 379 0.01 -97.02 35.28
N LYS A 380 0.44 -97.49 36.46
CA LYS A 380 0.79 -96.60 37.59
C LYS A 380 1.98 -95.68 37.27
N VAL A 381 2.99 -96.19 36.56
CA VAL A 381 4.10 -95.37 36.05
C VAL A 381 3.60 -94.32 35.05
N SER A 382 2.67 -94.70 34.17
CA SER A 382 2.06 -93.76 33.23
C SER A 382 1.25 -92.67 33.93
N ASP A 383 0.47 -93.04 34.95
CA ASP A 383 -0.38 -92.11 35.72
C ASP A 383 0.49 -91.12 36.52
N ALA A 384 1.53 -91.59 37.20
CA ALA A 384 2.50 -90.74 37.90
C ALA A 384 3.24 -89.79 36.94
N ARG A 385 3.70 -90.29 35.78
CA ARG A 385 4.32 -89.46 34.74
C ARG A 385 3.35 -88.42 34.17
N ALA A 386 2.09 -88.78 33.96
CA ALA A 386 1.07 -87.87 33.47
C ALA A 386 0.79 -86.75 34.49
N ALA A 387 0.70 -87.08 35.77
CA ALA A 387 0.50 -86.11 36.85
C ALA A 387 1.70 -85.15 37.02
N SER A 388 2.92 -85.68 37.04
CA SER A 388 4.13 -84.84 37.10
C SER A 388 4.32 -83.98 35.85
N LYS A 389 3.95 -84.48 34.66
CA LYS A 389 3.95 -83.69 33.43
C LYS A 389 2.94 -82.54 33.52
N ARG A 390 1.72 -82.81 33.99
CA ARG A 390 0.68 -81.79 34.20
C ARG A 390 1.15 -80.69 35.15
N GLN A 391 1.82 -81.06 36.25
CA GLN A 391 2.43 -80.09 37.16
C GLN A 391 3.48 -79.23 36.45
N SER A 392 4.44 -79.85 35.74
CA SER A 392 5.50 -79.12 35.04
C SER A 392 4.97 -78.18 33.95
N ASP A 393 3.93 -78.59 33.22
CA ASP A 393 3.28 -77.76 32.20
C ASP A 393 2.57 -76.53 32.83
N LEU A 394 1.98 -76.69 34.03
CA LEU A 394 1.39 -75.58 34.79
C LEU A 394 2.46 -74.62 35.35
N GLU A 395 3.58 -75.15 35.87
CA GLU A 395 4.72 -74.33 36.33
C GLU A 395 5.26 -73.47 35.17
N ARG A 396 5.48 -74.07 34.00
CA ARG A 396 5.89 -73.33 32.78
C ARG A 396 4.85 -72.29 32.36
N SER A 397 3.56 -72.61 32.46
CA SER A 397 2.48 -71.67 32.12
C SER A 397 2.44 -70.47 33.06
N ILE A 398 2.73 -70.68 34.35
CA ILE A 398 2.86 -69.62 35.35
C ILE A 398 4.09 -68.75 35.05
N GLU A 399 5.25 -69.33 34.77
CA GLU A 399 6.46 -68.56 34.41
C GLU A 399 6.25 -67.66 33.19
N ASN A 400 5.62 -68.20 32.14
CA ASN A 400 5.26 -67.44 30.94
C ASN A 400 4.31 -66.29 31.28
N LEU A 401 3.26 -66.57 32.06
CA LEU A 401 2.30 -65.55 32.48
C LEU A 401 2.97 -64.47 33.34
N SER A 402 3.87 -64.83 34.26
CA SER A 402 4.64 -63.89 35.07
C SER A 402 5.57 -63.01 34.24
N SER A 403 6.16 -63.55 33.17
CA SER A 403 6.91 -62.75 32.19
C SER A 403 6.02 -61.73 31.49
N ASP A 404 4.84 -62.14 31.01
CA ASP A 404 3.89 -61.26 30.33
C ASP A 404 3.34 -60.18 31.26
N ILE A 405 3.04 -60.54 32.51
CA ILE A 405 2.62 -59.61 33.56
C ILE A 405 3.70 -58.54 33.81
N ARG A 406 4.98 -58.91 33.85
CA ARG A 406 6.08 -57.95 34.02
C ARG A 406 6.14 -56.94 32.87
N LYS A 407 6.06 -57.42 31.61
CA LYS A 407 6.04 -56.54 30.43
C LYS A 407 4.83 -55.61 30.43
N PHE A 408 3.66 -56.14 30.78
CA PHE A 408 2.43 -55.38 30.90
C PHE A 408 2.53 -54.28 31.98
N PHE A 409 3.06 -54.60 33.16
CA PHE A 409 3.22 -53.62 34.23
C PHE A 409 4.17 -52.47 33.85
N ALA A 410 5.24 -52.76 33.09
CA ALA A 410 6.11 -51.70 32.55
C ALA A 410 5.34 -50.76 31.60
N GLN A 411 4.49 -51.30 30.73
CA GLN A 411 3.63 -50.50 29.84
C GLN A 411 2.59 -49.68 30.61
N TYR A 412 2.01 -50.27 31.66
CA TYR A 412 1.05 -49.58 32.54
C TYR A 412 1.71 -48.39 33.24
N SER A 413 2.88 -48.61 33.86
CA SER A 413 3.62 -47.59 34.59
C SER A 413 4.12 -46.45 33.69
N ASP A 414 4.57 -46.74 32.47
CA ASP A 414 4.93 -45.70 31.48
C ASP A 414 3.71 -44.85 31.08
N CYS A 415 2.57 -45.51 30.84
CA CYS A 415 1.32 -44.81 30.51
C CYS A 415 0.83 -43.93 31.67
N GLU A 416 0.90 -44.44 32.90
CA GLU A 416 0.53 -43.72 34.13
C GLU A 416 1.43 -42.50 34.33
N SER A 417 2.75 -42.66 34.19
CA SER A 417 3.71 -41.56 34.31
C SER A 417 3.46 -40.44 33.29
N LYS A 418 3.09 -40.81 32.05
CA LYS A 418 2.72 -39.84 31.00
C LYS A 418 1.43 -39.08 31.33
N VAL A 419 0.44 -39.77 31.90
CA VAL A 419 -0.81 -39.14 32.38
C VAL A 419 -0.48 -38.11 33.46
N THR A 420 0.25 -38.49 34.51
CA THR A 420 0.59 -37.58 35.62
C THR A 420 1.40 -36.37 35.15
N ARG A 421 2.34 -36.57 34.22
CA ARG A 421 3.10 -35.47 33.63
C ARG A 421 2.21 -34.51 32.86
N LEU A 422 1.34 -35.01 31.97
CA LEU A 422 0.44 -34.14 31.20
C LEU A 422 -0.59 -33.44 32.09
N GLU A 423 -1.05 -34.06 33.17
CA GLU A 423 -1.92 -33.42 34.16
C GLU A 423 -1.24 -32.23 34.83
N SER A 424 0.03 -32.39 35.20
CA SER A 424 0.85 -31.31 35.78
C SER A 424 1.06 -30.18 34.77
N GLU A 425 1.45 -30.50 33.53
CA GLU A 425 1.62 -29.51 32.46
C GLU A 425 0.32 -28.77 32.12
N LEU A 426 -0.84 -29.45 32.18
CA LEU A 426 -2.14 -28.82 31.99
C LEU A 426 -2.54 -27.92 33.16
N ALA A 427 -2.18 -28.28 34.39
CA ALA A 427 -2.41 -27.42 35.55
C ALA A 427 -1.59 -26.13 35.43
N GLU A 428 -0.32 -26.21 35.04
CA GLU A 428 0.52 -25.04 34.77
C GLU A 428 -0.04 -24.17 33.64
N LEU A 429 -0.47 -24.78 32.53
CA LEU A 429 -1.09 -24.05 31.42
C LEU A 429 -2.39 -23.35 31.83
N LYS A 430 -3.19 -23.94 32.72
CA LYS A 430 -4.42 -23.29 33.23
C LYS A 430 -4.08 -22.02 34.02
N VAL A 431 -3.09 -22.09 34.91
CA VAL A 431 -2.62 -20.91 35.66
C VAL A 431 -2.10 -19.83 34.71
N GLN A 432 -1.34 -20.22 33.67
CA GLN A 432 -0.88 -19.28 32.65
C GLN A 432 -2.05 -18.66 31.87
N GLN A 433 -3.06 -19.44 31.50
CA GLN A 433 -4.26 -18.95 30.81
C GLN A 433 -5.02 -17.92 31.65
N GLU A 434 -5.21 -18.15 32.94
CA GLU A 434 -5.88 -17.19 33.83
C GLU A 434 -5.11 -15.88 33.97
N ASN A 435 -3.78 -15.97 34.12
CA ASN A 435 -2.89 -14.81 34.18
C ASN A 435 -2.94 -13.99 32.88
N PHE A 436 -2.83 -14.66 31.72
CA PHE A 436 -2.88 -13.99 30.42
C PHE A 436 -4.27 -13.50 30.06
N ALA A 437 -5.35 -14.17 30.47
CA ALA A 437 -6.71 -13.67 30.28
C ALA A 437 -6.94 -12.36 31.06
N THR A 438 -6.42 -12.29 32.29
CA THR A 438 -6.47 -11.06 33.10
C THR A 438 -5.65 -9.94 32.47
N ARG A 439 -4.47 -10.26 31.94
CA ARG A 439 -3.61 -9.30 31.22
C ARG A 439 -4.25 -8.82 29.91
N GLU A 440 -4.76 -9.74 29.09
CA GLU A 440 -5.47 -9.45 27.85
C GLU A 440 -6.65 -8.52 28.12
N LYS A 441 -7.46 -8.82 29.14
CA LYS A 441 -8.58 -7.96 29.56
C LYS A 441 -8.12 -6.55 29.92
N ARG A 442 -7.06 -6.42 30.74
CA ARG A 442 -6.52 -5.11 31.13
C ARG A 442 -5.99 -4.32 29.94
N CYS A 443 -5.17 -4.95 29.09
CA CYS A 443 -4.64 -4.30 27.90
C CYS A 443 -5.76 -3.91 26.93
N LYS A 444 -6.82 -4.72 26.83
CA LYS A 444 -8.00 -4.41 26.03
C LYS A 444 -8.75 -3.20 26.58
N GLU A 445 -9.03 -3.14 27.88
CA GLU A 445 -9.70 -2.00 28.51
C GLU A 445 -8.90 -0.69 28.35
N GLU A 446 -7.57 -0.78 28.41
CA GLU A 446 -6.68 0.36 28.16
C GLU A 446 -6.70 0.80 26.69
N TYR A 447 -6.63 -0.16 25.77
CA TYR A 447 -6.74 0.08 24.33
C TYR A 447 -8.10 0.67 23.94
N ASP A 448 -9.20 0.10 24.42
CA ASP A 448 -10.55 0.57 24.12
C ASP A 448 -10.75 2.00 24.64
N ARG A 449 -10.23 2.33 25.83
CA ARG A 449 -10.29 3.70 26.39
C ARG A 449 -9.47 4.70 25.57
N ASP A 450 -8.25 4.33 25.18
CA ASP A 450 -7.38 5.18 24.36
C ASP A 450 -8.00 5.43 22.97
N LEU A 451 -8.58 4.38 22.38
CA LEU A 451 -9.28 4.45 21.10
C LEU A 451 -10.54 5.32 21.21
N GLU A 452 -11.32 5.22 22.28
CA GLU A 452 -12.49 6.06 22.52
C GLU A 452 -12.11 7.54 22.62
N LEU A 453 -11.05 7.88 23.36
CA LEU A 453 -10.55 9.25 23.49
C LEU A 453 -10.05 9.80 22.16
N SER A 454 -9.22 9.04 21.45
CA SER A 454 -8.66 9.44 20.16
C SER A 454 -9.75 9.59 19.08
N SER A 455 -10.71 8.66 19.05
CA SER A 455 -11.85 8.73 18.14
C SER A 455 -12.76 9.91 18.46
N PHE A 456 -12.96 10.23 19.75
CA PHE A 456 -13.75 11.37 20.15
C PHE A 456 -13.11 12.69 19.71
N ASP A 457 -11.81 12.88 19.97
CA ASP A 457 -11.07 14.08 19.55
C ASP A 457 -11.11 14.26 18.03
N LEU A 458 -10.85 13.19 17.27
CA LEU A 458 -10.93 13.21 15.82
C LEU A 458 -12.35 13.53 15.33
N LYS A 459 -13.37 12.90 15.92
CA LYS A 459 -14.78 13.16 15.59
C LYS A 459 -15.12 14.64 15.78
N THR A 460 -14.74 15.22 16.92
CA THR A 460 -15.03 16.63 17.21
C THR A 460 -14.39 17.53 16.15
N LYS A 461 -13.10 17.35 15.86
CA LYS A 461 -12.39 18.15 14.85
C LYS A 461 -13.00 18.02 13.46
N TRP A 462 -13.31 16.79 13.04
CA TRP A 462 -13.84 16.51 11.72
C TRP A 462 -15.26 17.05 11.53
N TYR A 463 -16.16 16.84 12.50
CA TYR A 463 -17.53 17.36 12.40
C TYR A 463 -17.59 18.89 12.47
N MET A 464 -16.59 19.55 13.07
CA MET A 464 -16.48 21.02 13.06
C MET A 464 -15.94 21.58 11.75
N THR A 465 -15.11 20.82 11.03
CA THR A 465 -14.38 21.31 9.85
C THR A 465 -15.04 20.89 8.54
N PHE A 466 -15.60 19.68 8.50
CA PHE A 466 -16.24 19.08 7.33
C PHE A 466 -17.76 19.09 7.52
N ASP A 467 -18.35 20.27 7.43
CA ASP A 467 -19.78 20.49 7.62
C ASP A 467 -20.64 19.96 6.47
N ASP A 468 -20.05 19.70 5.30
CA ASP A 468 -20.70 19.13 4.13
C ASP A 468 -20.52 17.60 4.00
N ILE A 469 -19.75 16.98 4.89
CA ILE A 469 -19.50 15.52 4.91
C ILE A 469 -20.37 14.82 5.98
N THR A 470 -20.84 13.63 5.63
CA THR A 470 -21.45 12.64 6.52
C THR A 470 -20.58 11.38 6.56
N TRP A 471 -20.61 10.67 7.68
CA TRP A 471 -19.64 9.62 7.99
C TRP A 471 -20.34 8.31 8.28
N GLY A 472 -19.81 7.20 7.75
CA GLY A 472 -20.18 5.86 8.20
C GLY A 472 -19.77 5.61 9.66
N ASP A 473 -20.51 4.75 10.34
CA ASP A 473 -20.39 4.54 11.80
C ASP A 473 -18.98 4.19 12.27
N ALA A 474 -18.23 3.44 11.45
CA ALA A 474 -16.89 2.96 11.78
C ALA A 474 -15.76 3.91 11.36
N VAL A 475 -16.00 4.86 10.45
CA VAL A 475 -14.94 5.62 9.76
C VAL A 475 -13.99 6.30 10.76
N ILE A 476 -14.54 7.02 11.73
CA ILE A 476 -13.71 7.76 12.69
C ILE A 476 -12.86 6.82 13.55
N LYS A 477 -13.43 5.68 13.98
CA LYS A 477 -12.70 4.70 14.80
C LYS A 477 -11.63 3.97 13.99
N ASP A 478 -11.93 3.62 12.74
CA ASP A 478 -10.98 3.00 11.82
C ASP A 478 -9.81 3.95 11.55
N VAL A 479 -10.09 5.25 11.35
CA VAL A 479 -9.04 6.25 11.14
C VAL A 479 -8.18 6.43 12.40
N ALA A 480 -8.82 6.63 13.56
CA ALA A 480 -8.12 6.85 14.83
C ALA A 480 -7.25 5.65 15.27
N SER A 481 -7.64 4.42 14.93
CA SER A 481 -6.87 3.22 15.26
C SER A 481 -5.85 2.78 14.21
N GLY A 482 -6.04 3.22 12.96
CA GLY A 482 -5.37 2.67 11.79
C GLY A 482 -4.22 3.50 11.22
N PHE A 483 -4.17 4.80 11.53
CA PHE A 483 -3.29 5.75 10.86
C PHE A 483 -2.54 6.63 11.86
N VAL A 484 -1.31 6.99 11.53
CA VAL A 484 -0.53 7.99 12.29
C VAL A 484 -0.92 9.41 11.89
N LEU A 485 -0.57 10.40 12.71
CA LEU A 485 -0.92 11.81 12.52
C LEU A 485 -0.55 12.32 11.12
N SER A 486 0.63 12.00 10.60
CA SER A 486 1.02 12.42 9.25
C SER A 486 0.14 11.83 8.15
N GLU A 487 -0.34 10.59 8.35
CA GLU A 487 -1.25 9.92 7.44
C GLU A 487 -2.67 10.48 7.56
N ILE A 488 -3.12 10.79 8.79
CA ILE A 488 -4.39 11.49 9.03
C ILE A 488 -4.39 12.84 8.32
N LEU A 489 -3.30 13.62 8.37
CA LEU A 489 -3.22 14.88 7.62
C LEU A 489 -3.36 14.68 6.10
N ASN A 490 -2.81 13.59 5.55
CA ASN A 490 -2.98 13.27 4.13
C ASN A 490 -4.43 12.88 3.80
N ILE A 491 -5.08 12.12 4.68
CA ILE A 491 -6.52 11.82 4.59
C ILE A 491 -7.35 13.10 4.66
N GLU A 492 -7.06 14.00 5.61
CA GLU A 492 -7.77 15.27 5.77
C GLU A 492 -7.61 16.19 4.55
N ARG A 493 -6.41 16.24 3.94
CA ARG A 493 -6.21 16.95 2.67
C ARG A 493 -7.09 16.36 1.58
N ALA A 494 -7.10 15.04 1.43
CA ALA A 494 -7.92 14.38 0.42
C ALA A 494 -9.42 14.66 0.61
N LEU A 495 -9.91 14.59 1.84
CA LEU A 495 -11.31 14.88 2.19
C LEU A 495 -11.68 16.34 1.90
N LYS A 496 -10.80 17.28 2.23
CA LYS A 496 -11.00 18.70 1.97
C LYS A 496 -10.96 19.02 0.47
N GLU A 497 -10.13 18.33 -0.29
CA GLU A 497 -10.09 18.50 -1.73
C GLU A 497 -11.35 17.93 -2.39
N LEU A 498 -11.82 16.77 -1.91
CA LEU A 498 -13.06 16.13 -2.36
C LEU A 498 -14.31 16.96 -2.02
N SER A 499 -14.35 17.62 -0.85
CA SER A 499 -15.45 18.53 -0.50
C SER A 499 -15.49 19.77 -1.41
N MET A 500 -14.35 20.18 -1.96
CA MET A 500 -14.24 21.27 -2.95
C MET A 500 -14.59 20.85 -4.40
N ALA A 501 -14.81 19.55 -4.68
CA ALA A 501 -15.14 19.07 -6.03
C ALA A 501 -16.61 19.36 -6.39
N GLU A 502 -16.91 19.94 -7.56
CA GLU A 502 -18.30 20.17 -7.96
C GLU A 502 -19.02 18.84 -8.24
N SER A 503 -18.33 17.94 -8.94
CA SER A 503 -18.78 16.58 -9.24
C SER A 503 -17.88 15.57 -8.54
N ILE A 504 -18.40 14.92 -7.50
CA ILE A 504 -17.67 13.88 -6.78
C ILE A 504 -17.46 12.59 -7.60
N GLU A 505 -18.26 12.40 -8.67
CA GLU A 505 -18.14 11.25 -9.58
C GLU A 505 -17.01 11.45 -10.60
N ASP A 506 -16.75 12.70 -11.00
CA ASP A 506 -15.75 13.07 -12.01
C ASP A 506 -14.41 13.49 -11.39
N TYR A 507 -14.30 13.39 -10.07
CA TYR A 507 -13.17 13.91 -9.32
C TYR A 507 -12.00 12.92 -9.28
N GLY A 508 -10.89 13.29 -9.93
CA GLY A 508 -9.64 12.53 -9.94
C GLY A 508 -9.80 11.11 -10.49
N HIS A 509 -8.99 10.18 -9.97
CA HIS A 509 -8.99 8.78 -10.42
C HIS A 509 -10.03 7.90 -9.72
N ALA A 510 -11.09 8.50 -9.17
CA ALA A 510 -12.14 7.75 -8.48
C ALA A 510 -12.86 6.81 -9.44
N LYS A 511 -13.03 5.56 -9.04
CA LYS A 511 -13.71 4.53 -9.84
C LYS A 511 -15.01 4.13 -9.19
N LYS A 512 -16.09 4.11 -9.98
CA LYS A 512 -17.37 3.58 -9.53
C LYS A 512 -17.24 2.08 -9.27
N GLY A 513 -17.56 1.65 -8.05
CA GLY A 513 -17.64 0.26 -7.66
C GLY A 513 -18.73 -0.45 -8.48
N LYS A 514 -18.44 -1.68 -8.92
CA LYS A 514 -19.34 -2.42 -9.82
C LYS A 514 -20.69 -2.76 -9.17
N ASP A 515 -20.68 -3.00 -7.86
CA ASP A 515 -21.80 -3.65 -7.16
C ASP A 515 -22.27 -2.95 -5.87
N ASP A 516 -21.58 -1.89 -5.42
CA ASP A 516 -21.85 -1.25 -4.12
C ASP A 516 -22.36 0.20 -4.23
N GLY A 517 -22.31 0.80 -5.42
CA GLY A 517 -22.78 2.17 -5.67
C GLY A 517 -21.87 3.26 -5.08
N TYR A 518 -20.67 2.91 -4.63
CA TYR A 518 -19.68 3.87 -4.13
C TYR A 518 -18.66 4.24 -5.20
N MET A 519 -18.06 5.41 -5.03
CA MET A 519 -16.83 5.81 -5.68
C MET A 519 -15.66 5.38 -4.79
N HIS A 520 -14.64 4.81 -5.43
CA HIS A 520 -13.46 4.27 -4.79
C HIS A 520 -12.23 5.04 -5.25
N MET A 521 -11.51 5.63 -4.30
CA MET A 521 -10.23 6.27 -4.59
C MET A 521 -9.14 5.72 -3.68
N THR A 522 -7.93 5.64 -4.22
CA THR A 522 -6.73 5.29 -3.46
C THR A 522 -5.87 6.53 -3.36
N ILE A 523 -5.46 6.87 -2.14
CA ILE A 523 -4.59 8.01 -1.88
C ILE A 523 -3.28 7.53 -1.26
N LYS A 524 -2.18 8.13 -1.69
CA LYS A 524 -0.85 7.90 -1.14
C LYS A 524 -0.74 8.62 0.20
N LEU A 525 -0.37 7.88 1.24
CA LEU A 525 -0.14 8.44 2.58
C LEU A 525 1.34 8.58 2.90
N SER A 526 2.16 7.67 2.38
CA SER A 526 3.61 7.70 2.53
C SER A 526 4.27 6.97 1.35
N ALA A 527 5.60 6.79 1.39
CA ALA A 527 6.28 6.00 0.38
C ALA A 527 5.82 4.52 0.35
N GLN A 528 5.29 4.00 1.45
CA GLN A 528 4.94 2.58 1.61
C GLN A 528 3.45 2.36 1.89
N ASN A 529 2.71 3.38 2.31
CA ASN A 529 1.33 3.25 2.75
C ASN A 529 0.38 4.03 1.85
N LYS A 530 -0.81 3.46 1.63
CA LYS A 530 -1.93 4.08 0.93
C LYS A 530 -3.19 3.96 1.78
N ALA A 531 -4.15 4.84 1.56
CA ALA A 531 -5.51 4.69 2.08
C ALA A 531 -6.48 4.51 0.93
N HIS A 532 -7.47 3.66 1.13
CA HIS A 532 -8.61 3.50 0.26
C HIS A 532 -9.82 4.20 0.88
N ILE A 533 -10.41 5.15 0.15
CA ILE A 533 -11.60 5.90 0.56
C ILE A 533 -12.77 5.45 -0.33
N ALA A 534 -13.85 5.00 0.31
CA ALA A 534 -15.12 4.72 -0.36
C ALA A 534 -16.15 5.79 0.01
N TYR A 535 -16.73 6.45 -0.99
CA TYR A 535 -17.64 7.57 -0.77
C TYR A 535 -18.74 7.62 -1.84
N ARG A 536 -19.82 8.37 -1.58
CA ARG A 536 -20.90 8.66 -2.55
C ARG A 536 -21.53 10.00 -2.23
N ALA A 537 -22.49 10.43 -3.06
CA ALA A 537 -23.30 11.60 -2.75
C ALA A 537 -24.06 11.35 -1.45
N ALA A 538 -24.13 12.35 -0.58
CA ALA A 538 -24.90 12.23 0.65
C ALA A 538 -26.41 12.13 0.34
N ASP A 539 -27.13 11.35 1.15
CA ASP A 539 -28.59 11.26 1.05
C ASP A 539 -29.27 12.52 1.63
N GLU A 540 -28.58 13.23 2.53
CA GLU A 540 -29.05 14.48 3.14
C GLU A 540 -28.84 15.68 2.20
N PRO A 541 -29.87 16.48 1.85
CA PRO A 541 -29.74 17.58 0.91
C PRO A 541 -28.79 18.71 1.34
N SER A 542 -28.58 18.88 2.66
CA SER A 542 -27.63 19.85 3.22
C SER A 542 -26.19 19.34 3.26
N LYS A 543 -25.96 18.10 2.84
CA LYS A 543 -24.67 17.43 2.83
C LYS A 543 -24.32 17.09 1.39
N LYS A 544 -23.04 17.15 1.09
CA LYS A 544 -22.53 16.86 -0.25
C LYS A 544 -22.03 15.43 -0.36
N LEU A 545 -21.32 14.97 0.66
CA LEU A 545 -20.56 13.73 0.62
C LEU A 545 -20.94 12.79 1.76
N PHE A 546 -21.11 11.51 1.45
CA PHE A 546 -21.12 10.43 2.45
C PHE A 546 -19.86 9.58 2.28
N VAL A 547 -19.00 9.58 3.30
CA VAL A 547 -17.80 8.73 3.36
C VAL A 547 -18.15 7.46 4.12
N ALA A 548 -18.14 6.33 3.42
CA ALA A 548 -18.53 5.05 3.99
C ALA A 548 -17.39 4.36 4.75
N THR A 549 -16.18 4.38 4.17
CA THR A 549 -15.00 3.75 4.77
C THR A 549 -13.71 4.48 4.40
N ILE A 550 -12.75 4.47 5.32
CA ILE A 550 -11.36 4.86 5.08
C ILE A 550 -10.49 3.76 5.68
N LYS A 551 -9.73 3.04 4.85
CA LYS A 551 -8.96 1.86 5.28
C LYS A 551 -7.56 1.88 4.70
N ASN A 552 -6.60 1.24 5.38
CA ASN A 552 -5.27 1.02 4.83
C ASN A 552 -5.38 0.18 3.55
N GLY A 553 -4.89 0.74 2.44
CA GLY A 553 -4.73 0.05 1.17
C GLY A 553 -3.37 -0.65 1.17
N TYR A 554 -3.39 -1.98 1.32
CA TYR A 554 -2.21 -2.84 1.15
C TYR A 554 -1.97 -3.16 -0.32
#